data_AF-A0A9C6TEP8-F1
#
_entry.id   AF-A0A9C6TEP8-F1
#
_cell.length_a   1.000
_cell.length_b   1.000
_cell.length_c   1.000
_cell.angle_alpha   90.00
_cell.angle_beta   90.00
_cell.angle_gamma   90.00
#
_symmetry.space_group_name_H-M   'P 1'
#
loop_
_entity.id
_entity.type
_entity.pdbx_description
1 polymer ?
#
loop_
_entity_poly.entity_id
_entity_poly.type
_entity_poly.pdbx_seq_one_letter_code
_entity_poly.pdbx_strand_id
1 'polypeptide(L)'
;METEEENSLNAALIEAILREQEEEDQAHRRRAAFNYVPPPQLNNQWQTVSYNKRNRNKSSKQSVTADLDGAAASSSSAAASDSVFSSVERHSEERRRRIAEAQIAGDNASSDAAPQRSLRHSDDDEDDDGGDADQGGALNGSSQAKKVKQKKPKKPKVTVSEASSTINADDLAAFLAEITASYESQEDILLMRFADYFGRAFSSVGGAQFPWFKTFKESPVVKIVDIPLSHISEDIYKLSTEWIGHRSSEALGSFVLWSLDSILADLAIHQGVVKGNKKVVQQQPSAKSQVAIFVALAMIIRRKPDVMISLLPIMKESQKYQGQDKLPLIIWVIAQASQGDLVVGLYLWVSLLLPMLCGKSSCNPQSRDLILQLVERIIAYPKARPILLNGAVRKGERVVPPSALDTLLRITFPPPSARVKATERFAAVYPTLKEVALAGSPGSKATKQLAQQILSFAIKAAGEANSDLSKEASDIVMWCLAQNPECYKQWVSTTE
;
A
#
# COMPACT_ATOMS: atom_id res chain seq x y z
N MET A 1 -23.96 13.75 53.11
CA MET A 1 -25.21 13.16 52.55
C MET A 1 -25.19 13.32 51.04
N GLU A 2 -24.93 14.51 50.48
CA GLU A 2 -24.84 14.74 49.02
C GLU A 2 -23.72 13.94 48.31
N THR A 3 -22.59 13.69 48.96
CA THR A 3 -21.45 12.97 48.35
C THR A 3 -21.62 11.46 48.24
N GLU A 4 -22.51 10.85 49.02
CA GLU A 4 -22.78 9.40 48.94
C GLU A 4 -23.83 9.09 47.87
N GLU A 5 -24.78 9.99 47.67
CA GLU A 5 -25.82 9.87 46.64
C GLU A 5 -25.23 10.05 45.23
N GLU A 6 -24.28 10.98 45.07
CA GLU A 6 -23.58 11.21 43.81
C GLU A 6 -22.63 10.05 43.44
N ASN A 7 -21.97 9.42 44.43
CA ASN A 7 -21.17 8.22 44.21
C ASN A 7 -22.03 6.99 43.88
N SER A 8 -23.22 6.87 44.48
CA SER A 8 -24.18 5.81 44.16
C SER A 8 -24.71 5.92 42.73
N LEU A 9 -25.03 7.15 42.28
CA LEU A 9 -25.47 7.42 40.92
C LEU A 9 -24.37 7.14 39.88
N ASN A 10 -23.12 7.50 40.17
CA ASN A 10 -21.99 7.18 39.31
C ASN A 10 -21.72 5.67 39.22
N ALA A 11 -21.86 4.94 40.33
CA ALA A 11 -21.73 3.49 40.34
C ALA A 11 -22.83 2.81 39.51
N ALA A 12 -24.08 3.27 39.65
CA ALA A 12 -25.21 2.76 38.87
C ALA A 12 -25.07 3.03 37.36
N LEU A 13 -24.52 4.18 36.99
CA LEU A 13 -24.24 4.51 35.58
C LEU A 13 -23.16 3.60 34.98
N ILE A 14 -22.09 3.31 35.73
CA ILE A 14 -21.03 2.40 35.29
C ILE A 14 -21.57 0.98 35.14
N GLU A 15 -22.41 0.52 36.06
CA GLU A 15 -23.03 -0.81 35.98
C GLU A 15 -23.97 -0.92 34.77
N ALA A 16 -24.71 0.14 34.44
CA ALA A 16 -25.56 0.17 33.25
C ALA A 16 -24.74 0.09 31.94
N ILE A 17 -23.62 0.81 31.84
CA ILE A 17 -22.74 0.77 30.66
C ILE A 17 -22.12 -0.62 30.48
N LEU A 18 -21.65 -1.24 31.57
CA LEU A 18 -21.08 -2.59 31.51
C LEU A 18 -22.11 -3.63 31.07
N ARG A 19 -23.36 -3.48 31.52
CA ARG A 19 -24.46 -4.38 31.15
C ARG A 19 -24.86 -4.24 29.68
N GLU A 20 -24.90 -3.02 29.17
CA GLU A 20 -25.17 -2.74 27.75
C GLU A 20 -24.06 -3.33 26.86
N GLN A 21 -22.80 -3.19 27.28
CA GLN A 21 -21.65 -3.72 26.56
C GLN A 21 -21.62 -5.27 26.57
N GLU A 22 -22.04 -5.90 27.65
CA GLU A 22 -22.19 -7.36 27.73
C GLU A 22 -23.34 -7.88 26.86
N GLU A 23 -24.45 -7.14 26.77
CA GLU A 23 -25.57 -7.47 25.88
C GLU A 23 -25.19 -7.32 24.39
N GLU A 24 -24.43 -6.28 24.03
CA GLU A 24 -23.88 -6.11 22.68
C GLU A 24 -22.90 -7.24 22.31
N ASP A 25 -22.04 -7.65 23.23
CA ASP A 25 -21.09 -8.76 23.03
C ASP A 25 -21.83 -10.10 22.88
N GLN A 26 -22.91 -10.32 23.63
CA GLN A 26 -23.75 -11.51 23.47
C GLN A 26 -24.51 -11.49 22.14
N ALA A 27 -25.00 -10.33 21.70
CA ALA A 27 -25.64 -10.19 20.39
C ALA A 27 -24.64 -10.43 19.25
N HIS A 28 -23.40 -9.96 19.38
CA HIS A 28 -22.31 -10.24 18.45
C HIS A 28 -21.97 -11.74 18.38
N ARG A 29 -21.89 -12.43 19.52
CA ARG A 29 -21.68 -13.88 19.57
C ARG A 29 -22.83 -14.68 18.95
N ARG A 30 -24.08 -14.26 19.16
CA ARG A 30 -25.26 -14.87 18.53
C ARG A 30 -25.26 -14.69 17.00
N ARG A 31 -24.83 -13.53 16.50
CA ARG A 31 -24.64 -13.30 15.05
C ARG A 31 -23.50 -14.14 14.47
N ALA A 32 -22.42 -14.35 15.22
CA ALA A 32 -21.31 -15.19 14.79
C ALA A 32 -21.69 -16.69 14.74
N ALA A 33 -22.53 -17.16 15.66
CA ALA A 33 -23.01 -18.55 15.68
C ALA A 33 -23.96 -18.89 14.50
N PHE A 34 -24.72 -17.90 13.99
CA PHE A 34 -25.62 -18.09 12.83
C PHE A 34 -24.90 -18.16 11.47
N ASN A 35 -23.62 -17.77 11.40
CA ASN A 35 -22.82 -17.77 10.17
C ASN A 35 -21.74 -18.87 10.14
N TYR A 36 -21.79 -19.84 11.06
CA TYR A 36 -20.85 -20.95 11.08
C TYR A 36 -21.33 -22.10 10.17
N VAL A 37 -20.74 -22.19 8.96
CA VAL A 37 -20.81 -23.38 8.11
C VAL A 37 -19.54 -24.22 8.37
N PRO A 38 -19.64 -25.46 8.88
CA PRO A 38 -18.47 -26.29 9.12
C PRO A 38 -17.85 -26.71 7.77
N PRO A 39 -16.50 -26.78 7.67
CA PRO A 39 -15.84 -27.22 6.44
C PRO A 39 -16.09 -28.72 6.19
N PRO A 40 -16.37 -29.15 4.95
CA PRO A 40 -16.48 -30.57 4.63
C PRO A 40 -15.12 -31.25 4.78
N GLN A 41 -15.14 -32.44 5.41
CA GLN A 41 -14.00 -33.32 5.56
C GLN A 41 -13.42 -33.69 4.18
N LEU A 42 -12.12 -33.43 3.98
CA LEU A 42 -11.40 -33.82 2.76
C LEU A 42 -11.31 -35.35 2.67
N ASN A 43 -12.12 -35.94 1.79
CA ASN A 43 -11.80 -37.22 1.17
C ASN A 43 -11.08 -36.94 -0.16
N ASN A 44 -9.78 -37.18 -0.18
CA ASN A 44 -8.93 -37.02 -1.36
C ASN A 44 -9.15 -38.19 -2.34
N GLN A 45 -10.03 -38.00 -3.34
CA GLN A 45 -9.96 -38.72 -4.60
C GLN A 45 -10.19 -37.74 -5.75
N TRP A 46 -9.19 -37.58 -6.62
CA TRP A 46 -9.34 -36.84 -7.86
C TRP A 46 -10.31 -37.60 -8.77
N GLN A 47 -11.40 -36.96 -9.17
CA GLN A 47 -12.36 -37.51 -10.12
C GLN A 47 -12.29 -36.71 -11.42
N THR A 48 -11.84 -37.36 -12.49
CA THR A 48 -11.69 -36.77 -13.82
C THR A 48 -13.08 -36.56 -14.44
N VAL A 49 -13.49 -35.31 -14.65
CA VAL A 49 -14.74 -34.97 -15.34
C VAL A 49 -14.45 -34.73 -16.82
N SER A 50 -14.77 -35.70 -17.67
CA SER A 50 -14.73 -35.57 -19.13
C SER A 50 -15.96 -34.83 -19.65
N TYR A 51 -15.77 -33.72 -20.35
CA TYR A 51 -16.85 -33.05 -21.08
C TYR A 51 -16.98 -33.62 -22.50
N ASN A 52 -18.16 -34.16 -22.83
CA ASN A 52 -18.52 -34.46 -24.21
C ASN A 52 -18.81 -33.15 -24.96
N LYS A 53 -17.82 -32.73 -25.76
CA LYS A 53 -17.89 -31.57 -26.65
C LYS A 53 -18.88 -31.85 -27.80
N ARG A 54 -20.12 -31.40 -27.66
CA ARG A 54 -21.10 -31.41 -28.77
C ARG A 54 -20.90 -30.20 -29.66
N ASN A 55 -20.28 -30.46 -30.81
CA ASN A 55 -20.17 -29.56 -31.95
C ASN A 55 -21.55 -29.44 -32.62
N ARG A 56 -22.06 -28.22 -32.84
CA ARG A 56 -23.18 -28.03 -33.78
C ARG A 56 -23.10 -26.65 -34.44
N ASN A 57 -22.59 -26.64 -35.66
CA ASN A 57 -22.88 -25.60 -36.65
C ASN A 57 -23.46 -26.27 -37.90
N LYS A 58 -24.72 -25.96 -38.21
CA LYS A 58 -25.23 -25.49 -39.53
C LYS A 58 -26.76 -25.66 -39.66
N SER A 59 -27.36 -24.57 -40.13
CA SER A 59 -28.49 -24.42 -41.05
C SER A 59 -29.78 -25.24 -40.85
N SER A 60 -30.92 -24.56 -40.73
CA SER A 60 -31.80 -24.18 -41.86
C SER A 60 -33.25 -23.99 -41.39
N LYS A 61 -33.87 -22.88 -41.79
CA LYS A 61 -35.33 -22.70 -41.81
C LYS A 61 -35.93 -23.49 -42.98
N GLN A 62 -36.91 -24.35 -42.71
CA GLN A 62 -38.13 -24.63 -43.49
C GLN A 62 -38.94 -25.65 -42.68
N SER A 63 -40.02 -25.24 -42.02
CA SER A 63 -41.41 -25.10 -42.50
C SER A 63 -42.24 -26.37 -42.28
N VAL A 64 -43.53 -26.13 -42.07
CA VAL A 64 -44.71 -27.02 -42.19
C VAL A 64 -45.10 -27.89 -40.97
N THR A 65 -46.11 -27.34 -40.25
CA THR A 65 -47.39 -27.93 -39.81
C THR A 65 -47.48 -29.10 -38.83
N ALA A 66 -48.34 -28.84 -37.84
CA ALA A 66 -49.50 -29.64 -37.40
C ALA A 66 -49.30 -30.82 -36.44
N ASP A 67 -50.07 -30.67 -35.35
CA ASP A 67 -50.86 -31.66 -34.62
C ASP A 67 -50.15 -32.81 -33.91
N LEU A 68 -50.20 -32.77 -32.57
CA LEU A 68 -50.50 -33.94 -31.74
C LEU A 68 -51.26 -33.52 -30.48
N ASP A 69 -52.57 -33.78 -30.48
CA ASP A 69 -53.36 -34.11 -29.30
C ASP A 69 -52.89 -35.47 -28.73
N GLY A 70 -53.06 -35.67 -27.41
CA GLY A 70 -53.15 -37.03 -26.86
C GLY A 70 -52.39 -37.31 -25.56
N ALA A 71 -52.94 -36.81 -24.46
CA ALA A 71 -53.20 -37.50 -23.18
C ALA A 71 -52.34 -38.71 -22.76
N ALA A 72 -51.80 -38.66 -21.54
CA ALA A 72 -52.30 -39.48 -20.42
C ALA A 72 -51.66 -39.08 -19.09
N ALA A 73 -52.48 -39.14 -18.04
CA ALA A 73 -52.32 -38.49 -16.75
C ALA A 73 -51.94 -39.47 -15.62
N SER A 74 -51.43 -38.91 -14.51
CA SER A 74 -51.80 -39.17 -13.10
C SER A 74 -50.70 -38.61 -12.19
N SER A 75 -50.85 -37.43 -11.57
CA SER A 75 -51.68 -37.03 -10.41
C SER A 75 -50.98 -37.21 -9.05
N SER A 76 -50.50 -36.10 -8.47
CA SER A 76 -50.56 -35.85 -7.03
C SER A 76 -50.59 -34.34 -6.72
N SER A 77 -51.72 -33.95 -6.13
CA SER A 77 -52.08 -32.79 -5.30
C SER A 77 -51.10 -31.62 -5.05
N ALA A 78 -51.57 -30.44 -5.46
CA ALA A 78 -51.78 -29.22 -4.64
C ALA A 78 -50.63 -28.64 -3.79
N ALA A 79 -50.12 -27.47 -4.20
CA ALA A 79 -50.23 -26.22 -3.45
C ALA A 79 -49.57 -25.09 -4.28
N ALA A 80 -50.34 -24.05 -4.59
CA ALA A 80 -49.83 -22.82 -5.18
C ALA A 80 -48.84 -22.18 -4.19
N SER A 81 -47.54 -22.35 -4.43
CA SER A 81 -46.51 -21.54 -3.81
C SER A 81 -46.26 -20.34 -4.72
N ASP A 82 -46.62 -19.17 -4.22
CA ASP A 82 -46.22 -17.90 -4.81
C ASP A 82 -44.68 -17.89 -4.89
N SER A 83 -44.15 -17.85 -6.11
CA SER A 83 -42.70 -17.98 -6.31
C SER A 83 -42.01 -16.81 -5.65
N VAL A 84 -40.97 -17.06 -4.86
CA VAL A 84 -40.18 -16.06 -4.10
C VAL A 84 -39.67 -14.91 -4.98
N PHE A 85 -39.64 -15.09 -6.30
CA PHE A 85 -39.20 -14.10 -7.27
C PHE A 85 -40.34 -13.32 -7.96
N SER A 86 -41.61 -13.62 -7.68
CA SER A 86 -42.75 -12.92 -8.29
C SER A 86 -42.72 -11.41 -8.01
N SER A 87 -42.29 -11.02 -6.80
CA SER A 87 -42.09 -9.62 -6.42
C SER A 87 -40.96 -8.95 -7.22
N VAL A 88 -39.86 -9.67 -7.49
CA VAL A 88 -38.71 -9.18 -8.28
C VAL A 88 -39.06 -9.08 -9.76
N GLU A 89 -39.78 -10.06 -10.29
CA GLU A 89 -40.28 -10.08 -11.66
C GLU A 89 -41.20 -8.88 -11.89
N ARG A 90 -42.16 -8.65 -10.99
CA ARG A 90 -43.10 -7.52 -11.04
C ARG A 90 -42.39 -6.17 -10.96
N HIS A 91 -41.35 -6.05 -10.13
CA HIS A 91 -40.52 -4.84 -10.05
C HIS A 91 -39.64 -4.62 -11.29
N SER A 92 -39.30 -5.70 -12.02
CA SER A 92 -38.55 -5.64 -13.27
C SER A 92 -39.45 -5.24 -14.44
N GLU A 93 -40.67 -5.76 -14.47
CA GLU A 93 -41.70 -5.43 -15.46
C GLU A 93 -42.17 -3.99 -15.30
N GLU A 94 -42.36 -3.52 -14.06
CA GLU A 94 -42.74 -2.13 -13.82
C GLU A 94 -41.64 -1.13 -14.17
N ARG A 95 -40.36 -1.50 -13.98
CA ARG A 95 -39.22 -0.68 -14.50
C ARG A 95 -39.19 -0.65 -16.02
N ARG A 96 -39.40 -1.80 -16.69
CA ARG A 96 -39.47 -1.85 -18.16
C ARG A 96 -40.63 -1.01 -18.69
N ARG A 97 -41.78 -1.05 -18.02
CA ARG A 97 -42.96 -0.25 -18.35
C ARG A 97 -42.70 1.25 -18.18
N ARG A 98 -42.08 1.68 -17.07
CA ARG A 98 -41.72 3.10 -16.87
C ARG A 98 -40.68 3.60 -17.88
N ILE A 99 -39.75 2.74 -18.31
CA ILE A 99 -38.78 3.09 -19.35
C ILE A 99 -39.47 3.23 -20.71
N ALA A 100 -40.40 2.33 -21.05
CA ALA A 100 -41.18 2.42 -22.28
C ALA A 100 -42.13 3.63 -22.28
N GLU A 101 -42.82 3.91 -21.18
CA GLU A 101 -43.70 5.08 -21.03
C GLU A 101 -42.91 6.41 -21.05
N ALA A 102 -41.70 6.45 -20.49
CA ALA A 102 -40.81 7.61 -20.59
C ALA A 102 -40.24 7.81 -22.00
N GLN A 103 -40.04 6.72 -22.77
CA GLN A 103 -39.65 6.80 -24.18
C GLN A 103 -40.81 7.31 -25.06
N ILE A 104 -42.04 6.82 -24.82
CA ILE A 104 -43.24 7.28 -25.53
C ILE A 104 -43.60 8.73 -25.17
N ALA A 105 -43.42 9.14 -23.92
CA ALA A 105 -43.62 10.53 -23.49
C ALA A 105 -42.54 11.48 -24.05
N GLY A 106 -41.34 10.98 -24.31
CA GLY A 106 -40.28 11.72 -25.00
C GLY A 106 -40.56 11.94 -26.49
N ASP A 107 -41.18 10.98 -27.15
CA ASP A 107 -41.51 11.05 -28.58
C ASP A 107 -42.74 11.93 -28.90
N ASN A 108 -43.69 12.07 -27.98
CA ASN A 108 -44.89 12.92 -28.16
C ASN A 108 -44.70 14.41 -27.77
N ALA A 109 -43.56 14.79 -27.19
CA ALA A 109 -43.28 16.17 -26.77
C ALA A 109 -42.47 16.99 -27.79
N SER A 110 -42.29 16.49 -29.03
CA SER A 110 -41.50 17.18 -30.07
C SER A 110 -42.20 17.21 -31.43
N SER A 111 -43.27 17.99 -31.52
CA SER A 111 -43.80 18.52 -32.78
C SER A 111 -44.00 20.04 -32.67
N ASP A 112 -42.91 20.80 -32.59
CA ASP A 112 -42.65 21.90 -33.55
C ASP A 112 -41.21 22.45 -33.41
N ALA A 113 -40.58 22.70 -34.56
CA ALA A 113 -39.29 23.39 -34.83
C ALA A 113 -37.95 22.81 -34.29
N ALA A 114 -37.02 22.59 -35.23
CA ALA A 114 -35.70 21.94 -35.15
C ALA A 114 -34.52 22.94 -34.91
N PRO A 115 -33.19 22.57 -34.93
CA PRO A 115 -32.56 21.24 -34.87
C PRO A 115 -31.23 21.12 -34.03
N GLN A 116 -30.72 19.88 -33.97
CA GLN A 116 -29.32 19.42 -33.80
C GLN A 116 -28.67 19.31 -32.41
N ARG A 117 -28.65 18.07 -31.86
CA ARG A 117 -27.41 17.26 -31.76
C ARG A 117 -27.72 15.82 -31.32
N SER A 118 -27.45 14.88 -32.22
CA SER A 118 -27.59 13.45 -31.99
C SER A 118 -26.42 12.87 -31.18
N LEU A 119 -26.83 12.09 -30.19
CA LEU A 119 -26.07 11.08 -29.47
C LEU A 119 -25.55 9.93 -30.36
N ARG A 120 -24.72 9.10 -29.70
CA ARG A 120 -24.35 7.68 -29.91
C ARG A 120 -22.92 7.53 -30.46
N HIS A 121 -21.93 7.06 -29.70
CA HIS A 121 -21.80 5.94 -28.75
C HIS A 121 -21.84 4.58 -29.46
N SER A 122 -20.64 3.95 -29.49
CA SER A 122 -20.28 2.51 -29.45
C SER A 122 -20.87 1.58 -30.52
N ASP A 123 -20.24 0.49 -30.94
CA ASP A 123 -19.00 -0.23 -30.63
C ASP A 123 -18.70 -1.05 -31.91
N ASP A 124 -17.45 -1.41 -32.18
CA ASP A 124 -17.07 -2.83 -32.21
C ASP A 124 -15.56 -3.00 -32.38
N ASP A 125 -15.05 -3.92 -31.57
CA ASP A 125 -13.68 -4.42 -31.46
C ASP A 125 -13.40 -5.47 -32.55
N GLU A 126 -12.23 -5.46 -33.19
CA GLU A 126 -11.53 -6.70 -33.62
C GLU A 126 -9.99 -6.49 -33.61
N ASP A 127 -9.33 -7.22 -32.70
CA ASP A 127 -7.95 -7.73 -32.70
C ASP A 127 -7.70 -8.57 -33.98
N ASP A 128 -6.52 -8.89 -34.54
CA ASP A 128 -5.09 -8.69 -34.34
C ASP A 128 -4.41 -9.24 -35.63
N ASP A 129 -3.14 -8.89 -35.82
CA ASP A 129 -2.10 -9.56 -36.60
C ASP A 129 -1.86 -9.17 -38.07
N GLY A 130 -0.60 -8.81 -38.31
CA GLY A 130 -0.01 -8.53 -39.60
C GLY A 130 1.04 -9.58 -39.94
N GLY A 131 0.79 -10.33 -41.01
CA GLY A 131 1.74 -11.24 -41.64
C GLY A 131 1.72 -11.09 -43.15
N ASP A 132 2.74 -10.40 -43.65
CA ASP A 132 3.46 -10.42 -44.95
C ASP A 132 2.82 -10.87 -46.30
N ALA A 133 3.34 -10.21 -47.34
CA ALA A 133 3.54 -10.65 -48.73
C ALA A 133 2.40 -10.65 -49.79
N ASP A 134 2.55 -9.68 -50.70
CA ASP A 134 2.67 -9.80 -52.17
C ASP A 134 1.45 -9.81 -53.13
N GLN A 135 1.68 -9.05 -54.22
CA GLN A 135 1.14 -9.10 -55.58
C GLN A 135 -0.36 -8.90 -55.90
N GLY A 136 -0.61 -7.89 -56.75
CA GLY A 136 -1.42 -8.09 -57.96
C GLY A 136 -2.58 -7.12 -58.21
N GLY A 137 -2.45 -6.31 -59.28
CA GLY A 137 -3.52 -5.89 -60.20
C GLY A 137 -4.71 -5.10 -59.66
N ALA A 138 -4.84 -3.81 -59.95
CA ALA A 138 -5.41 -3.28 -61.19
C ALA A 138 -6.89 -2.81 -61.05
N LEU A 139 -7.04 -1.50 -61.27
CA LEU A 139 -8.15 -0.78 -61.91
C LEU A 139 -9.33 -0.21 -61.09
N ASN A 140 -9.29 1.14 -61.06
CA ASN A 140 -10.34 2.12 -61.35
C ASN A 140 -11.52 2.32 -60.38
N GLY A 141 -11.69 3.59 -59.97
CA GLY A 141 -12.99 4.11 -59.58
C GLY A 141 -12.97 5.40 -58.76
N SER A 142 -12.77 6.54 -59.43
CA SER A 142 -13.33 7.87 -59.09
C SER A 142 -13.13 8.48 -57.69
N SER A 143 -12.20 9.44 -57.64
CA SER A 143 -12.42 10.84 -57.22
C SER A 143 -13.36 11.12 -56.04
N GLN A 144 -12.78 11.46 -54.89
CA GLN A 144 -13.07 12.73 -54.20
C GLN A 144 -12.03 13.04 -53.13
N ALA A 145 -11.59 14.30 -53.10
CA ALA A 145 -10.48 14.82 -52.32
C ALA A 145 -10.58 14.49 -50.82
N LYS A 146 -9.64 13.66 -50.35
CA LYS A 146 -9.39 13.38 -48.94
C LYS A 146 -8.90 14.67 -48.28
N LYS A 147 -9.78 15.40 -47.58
CA LYS A 147 -9.34 16.39 -46.58
C LYS A 147 -8.46 15.64 -45.59
N VAL A 148 -7.16 15.87 -45.67
CA VAL A 148 -6.16 15.39 -44.72
C VAL A 148 -6.59 15.90 -43.35
N LYS A 149 -7.19 15.02 -42.55
CA LYS A 149 -7.40 15.24 -41.12
C LYS A 149 -5.99 15.37 -40.54
N GLN A 150 -5.56 16.61 -40.28
CA GLN A 150 -4.32 16.88 -39.54
C GLN A 150 -4.34 15.97 -38.31
N LYS A 151 -3.31 15.11 -38.20
CA LYS A 151 -3.02 14.41 -36.95
C LYS A 151 -3.02 15.47 -35.86
N LYS A 152 -3.90 15.34 -34.87
CA LYS A 152 -3.75 16.10 -33.62
C LYS A 152 -2.29 15.93 -33.21
N PRO A 153 -1.51 17.02 -33.03
CA PRO A 153 -0.12 16.89 -32.63
C PRO A 153 -0.10 16.02 -31.37
N LYS A 154 0.67 14.92 -31.40
CA LYS A 154 0.94 14.14 -30.20
C LYS A 154 1.38 15.15 -29.15
N LYS A 155 0.67 15.23 -28.02
CA LYS A 155 1.11 16.06 -26.89
C LYS A 155 2.60 15.74 -26.68
N PRO A 156 3.48 16.75 -26.59
CA PRO A 156 4.91 16.51 -26.43
C PRO A 156 5.11 15.55 -25.26
N LYS A 157 5.85 14.46 -25.50
CA LYS A 157 6.13 13.45 -24.48
C LYS A 157 7.25 14.01 -23.59
N VAL A 158 6.92 15.01 -22.78
CA VAL A 158 7.88 15.67 -21.90
C VAL A 158 8.27 14.70 -20.79
N THR A 159 9.55 14.36 -20.72
CA THR A 159 10.10 13.49 -19.68
C THR A 159 10.29 14.26 -18.36
N VAL A 160 10.42 13.53 -17.24
CA VAL A 160 10.75 14.15 -15.94
C VAL A 160 12.05 14.96 -16.01
N SER A 161 13.05 14.44 -16.72
CA SER A 161 14.35 15.10 -16.88
C SER A 161 14.27 16.38 -17.71
N GLU A 162 13.45 16.39 -18.76
CA GLU A 162 13.26 17.60 -19.58
C GLU A 162 12.55 18.68 -18.76
N ALA A 163 11.46 18.33 -18.05
CA ALA A 163 10.76 19.28 -17.20
C ALA A 163 11.64 19.81 -16.05
N SER A 164 12.43 18.96 -15.40
CA SER A 164 13.30 19.40 -14.30
C SER A 164 14.40 20.35 -14.78
N SER A 165 14.90 20.18 -16.02
CA SER A 165 15.91 21.07 -16.60
C SER A 165 15.42 22.51 -16.84
N THR A 166 14.11 22.73 -16.85
CA THR A 166 13.52 24.08 -17.00
C THR A 166 13.43 24.86 -15.69
N ILE A 167 13.67 24.21 -14.55
CA ILE A 167 13.60 24.85 -13.24
C ILE A 167 14.85 25.70 -13.04
N ASN A 168 14.66 26.99 -12.78
CA ASN A 168 15.74 27.93 -12.54
C ASN A 168 15.91 28.21 -11.03
N ALA A 169 17.16 28.26 -10.56
CA ALA A 169 17.46 28.43 -9.13
C ALA A 169 17.16 29.84 -8.61
N ASP A 170 17.40 30.87 -9.42
CA ASP A 170 17.10 32.26 -9.04
C ASP A 170 15.58 32.50 -8.97
N ASP A 171 14.83 31.92 -9.92
CA ASP A 171 13.37 31.94 -9.92
C ASP A 171 12.79 31.24 -8.68
N LEU A 172 13.31 30.04 -8.36
CA LEU A 172 12.93 29.35 -7.13
C LEU A 172 13.29 30.17 -5.89
N ALA A 173 14.47 30.78 -5.82
CA ALA A 173 14.89 31.57 -4.68
C ALA A 173 13.98 32.79 -4.47
N ALA A 174 13.66 33.51 -5.55
CA ALA A 174 12.74 34.64 -5.52
C ALA A 174 11.34 34.19 -5.07
N PHE A 175 10.82 33.09 -5.61
CA PHE A 175 9.54 32.53 -5.21
C PHE A 175 9.51 32.14 -3.72
N LEU A 176 10.55 31.45 -3.23
CA LEU A 176 10.65 31.06 -1.83
C LEU A 176 10.67 32.28 -0.90
N ALA A 177 11.40 33.33 -1.27
CA ALA A 177 11.42 34.58 -0.50
C ALA A 177 10.04 35.25 -0.48
N GLU A 178 9.36 35.32 -1.63
CA GLU A 178 8.02 35.90 -1.76
C GLU A 178 6.99 35.17 -0.89
N ILE A 179 6.92 33.83 -0.99
CA ILE A 179 5.93 33.08 -0.21
C ILE A 179 6.24 33.17 1.29
N THR A 180 7.53 33.16 1.68
CA THR A 180 7.94 33.26 3.08
C THR A 180 7.51 34.60 3.68
N ALA A 181 7.65 35.70 2.94
CA ALA A 181 7.18 37.01 3.37
C ALA A 181 5.64 37.08 3.41
N SER A 182 4.94 36.41 2.49
CA SER A 182 3.48 36.49 2.36
C SER A 182 2.73 35.61 3.36
N TYR A 183 3.33 34.51 3.81
CA TYR A 183 2.68 33.48 4.63
C TYR A 183 3.53 33.05 5.84
N GLU A 184 4.29 33.98 6.43
CA GLU A 184 5.25 33.71 7.51
C GLU A 184 4.65 32.88 8.66
N SER A 185 3.41 33.17 9.06
CA SER A 185 2.70 32.49 10.15
C SER A 185 1.91 31.24 9.73
N GLN A 186 1.88 30.92 8.43
CA GLN A 186 1.02 29.87 7.85
C GLN A 186 1.86 28.83 7.12
N GLU A 187 2.61 28.03 7.89
CA GLU A 187 3.55 27.04 7.33
C GLU A 187 2.90 25.98 6.44
N ASP A 188 1.66 25.59 6.72
CA ASP A 188 0.92 24.67 5.86
C ASP A 188 0.72 25.26 4.46
N ILE A 189 0.39 26.57 4.38
CA ILE A 189 0.26 27.25 3.09
C ILE A 189 1.61 27.36 2.40
N LEU A 190 2.69 27.68 3.12
CA LEU A 190 4.04 27.72 2.56
C LEU A 190 4.41 26.39 1.89
N LEU A 191 4.20 25.27 2.58
CA LEU A 191 4.53 23.94 2.07
C LEU A 191 3.66 23.55 0.87
N MET A 192 2.37 23.93 0.89
CA MET A 192 1.48 23.72 -0.25
C MET A 192 1.91 24.55 -1.47
N ARG A 193 2.29 25.82 -1.28
CA ARG A 193 2.83 26.68 -2.35
C ARG A 193 4.15 26.17 -2.90
N PHE A 194 5.02 25.68 -2.04
CA PHE A 194 6.25 25.00 -2.42
C PHE A 194 5.97 23.80 -3.34
N ALA A 195 5.03 22.94 -2.96
CA ALA A 195 4.62 21.82 -3.81
C ALA A 195 3.98 22.28 -5.14
N ASP A 196 3.19 23.36 -5.12
CA ASP A 196 2.57 23.92 -6.31
C ASP A 196 3.59 24.49 -7.30
N TYR A 197 4.72 25.04 -6.84
CA TYR A 197 5.82 25.49 -7.70
C TYR A 197 6.35 24.33 -8.57
N PHE A 198 6.72 23.23 -7.93
CA PHE A 198 7.11 22.01 -8.66
C PHE A 198 5.94 21.43 -9.45
N GLY A 199 4.70 21.55 -8.96
CA GLY A 199 3.50 21.14 -9.66
C GLY A 199 3.34 21.83 -11.01
N ARG A 200 3.65 23.12 -11.09
CA ARG A 200 3.68 23.91 -12.34
C ARG A 200 4.81 23.46 -13.25
N ALA A 201 6.02 23.32 -12.70
CA ALA A 201 7.20 22.87 -13.46
C ALA A 201 7.00 21.49 -14.11
N PHE A 202 6.35 20.56 -13.39
CA PHE A 202 6.09 19.19 -13.86
C PHE A 202 4.68 18.99 -14.46
N SER A 203 3.95 20.06 -14.77
CA SER A 203 2.58 19.97 -15.27
C SER A 203 2.46 19.33 -16.67
N SER A 204 3.53 19.41 -17.48
CA SER A 204 3.60 18.79 -18.81
C SER A 204 3.94 17.29 -18.76
N VAL A 205 4.41 16.77 -17.62
CA VAL A 205 4.82 15.37 -17.47
C VAL A 205 3.59 14.50 -17.29
N GLY A 206 3.23 13.75 -18.33
CA GLY A 206 2.14 12.78 -18.25
C GLY A 206 2.49 11.57 -17.39
N GLY A 207 1.51 10.91 -16.77
CA GLY A 207 1.74 9.74 -15.90
C GLY A 207 2.52 8.59 -16.54
N ALA A 208 2.44 8.42 -17.86
CA ALA A 208 3.25 7.43 -18.58
C ALA A 208 4.78 7.74 -18.57
N GLN A 209 5.17 8.98 -18.29
CA GLN A 209 6.57 9.40 -18.14
C GLN A 209 7.05 9.29 -16.69
N PHE A 210 6.16 9.00 -15.74
CA PHE A 210 6.49 8.74 -14.36
C PHE A 210 5.65 7.57 -13.79
N PRO A 211 5.89 6.32 -14.28
CA PRO A 211 5.17 5.14 -13.83
C PRO A 211 5.69 4.66 -12.47
N TRP A 212 5.54 5.49 -11.43
CA TRP A 212 6.15 5.30 -10.13
C TRP A 212 5.78 3.95 -9.50
N PHE A 213 4.51 3.53 -9.59
CA PHE A 213 4.04 2.29 -8.98
C PHE A 213 4.73 1.06 -9.57
N LYS A 214 4.80 0.99 -10.91
CA LYS A 214 5.52 -0.08 -11.63
C LYS A 214 7.01 -0.04 -11.29
N THR A 215 7.59 1.15 -11.32
CA THR A 215 9.02 1.36 -11.05
C THR A 215 9.39 0.88 -9.66
N PHE A 216 8.62 1.24 -8.63
CA PHE A 216 8.91 0.88 -7.24
C PHE A 216 8.67 -0.60 -6.95
N LYS A 217 7.75 -1.24 -7.68
CA LYS A 217 7.48 -2.67 -7.54
C LYS A 217 8.54 -3.55 -8.21
N GLU A 218 9.05 -3.13 -9.37
CA GLU A 218 9.92 -3.96 -10.22
C GLU A 218 11.41 -3.61 -10.11
N SER A 219 11.76 -2.43 -9.61
CA SER A 219 13.16 -1.99 -9.51
C SER A 219 13.75 -2.23 -8.13
N PRO A 220 15.06 -2.50 -8.03
CA PRO A 220 15.72 -2.64 -6.74
C PRO A 220 15.77 -1.32 -5.97
N VAL A 221 15.85 -1.41 -4.64
CA VAL A 221 15.80 -0.26 -3.70
C VAL A 221 16.89 0.78 -4.02
N VAL A 222 18.08 0.31 -4.41
CA VAL A 222 19.21 1.16 -4.82
C VAL A 222 18.89 2.08 -6.00
N LYS A 223 17.97 1.69 -6.89
CA LYS A 223 17.57 2.52 -8.04
C LYS A 223 16.47 3.50 -7.67
N ILE A 224 15.47 3.06 -6.90
CA ILE A 224 14.28 3.87 -6.62
C ILE A 224 14.54 4.98 -5.61
N VAL A 225 15.54 4.81 -4.73
CA VAL A 225 15.89 5.80 -3.70
C VAL A 225 16.25 7.16 -4.29
N ASP A 226 16.83 7.20 -5.49
CA ASP A 226 17.21 8.46 -6.15
C ASP A 226 16.13 8.96 -7.12
N ILE A 227 14.98 8.30 -7.21
CA ILE A 227 13.84 8.77 -7.99
C ILE A 227 12.89 9.55 -7.07
N PRO A 228 12.42 10.75 -7.46
CA PRO A 228 12.73 11.50 -8.69
C PRO A 228 13.91 12.47 -8.57
N LEU A 229 14.59 12.54 -7.41
CA LEU A 229 15.60 13.57 -7.12
C LEU A 229 16.83 13.53 -8.03
N SER A 230 17.12 12.41 -8.67
CA SER A 230 18.19 12.23 -9.67
C SER A 230 18.07 13.15 -10.88
N HIS A 231 16.87 13.69 -11.14
CA HIS A 231 16.63 14.65 -12.22
C HIS A 231 16.67 16.11 -11.75
N ILE A 232 16.71 16.36 -10.43
CA ILE A 232 16.74 17.71 -9.87
C ILE A 232 18.21 18.16 -9.79
N SER A 233 18.49 19.38 -10.22
CA SER A 233 19.84 19.95 -10.11
C SER A 233 20.23 20.15 -8.64
N GLU A 234 21.53 20.08 -8.38
CA GLU A 234 22.06 20.18 -7.02
C GLU A 234 21.73 21.54 -6.36
N ASP A 235 21.75 22.62 -7.14
CA ASP A 235 21.43 23.97 -6.65
C ASP A 235 19.97 24.08 -6.20
N ILE A 236 19.03 23.55 -7.00
CA ILE A 236 17.61 23.51 -6.65
C ILE A 236 17.39 22.65 -5.40
N TYR A 237 18.08 21.51 -5.32
CA TYR A 237 17.98 20.63 -4.15
C TYR A 237 18.51 21.31 -2.88
N LYS A 238 19.68 21.95 -2.94
CA LYS A 238 20.28 22.66 -1.79
C LYS A 238 19.38 23.80 -1.32
N LEU A 239 18.96 24.67 -2.24
CA LEU A 239 18.08 25.79 -1.93
C LEU A 239 16.76 25.34 -1.28
N SER A 240 16.12 24.33 -1.87
CA SER A 240 14.87 23.77 -1.34
C SER A 240 15.05 23.18 0.06
N THR A 241 16.10 22.38 0.26
CA THR A 241 16.34 21.70 1.54
C THR A 241 16.81 22.66 2.64
N GLU A 242 17.55 23.71 2.30
CA GLU A 242 17.87 24.79 3.23
C GLU A 242 16.59 25.50 3.70
N TRP A 243 15.72 25.88 2.78
CA TRP A 243 14.43 26.51 3.09
C TRP A 243 13.51 25.62 3.93
N ILE A 244 13.37 24.34 3.56
CA ILE A 244 12.64 23.32 4.35
C ILE A 244 13.20 23.19 5.77
N GLY A 245 14.52 23.33 5.93
CA GLY A 245 15.20 23.26 7.22
C GLY A 245 14.66 24.23 8.26
N HIS A 246 14.10 25.36 7.83
CA HIS A 246 13.56 26.41 8.69
C HIS A 246 12.10 26.18 9.11
N ARG A 247 11.40 25.17 8.55
CA ARG A 247 9.99 24.88 8.89
C ARG A 247 9.87 24.04 10.15
N SER A 248 8.76 24.17 10.88
CA SER A 248 8.50 23.36 12.07
C SER A 248 8.32 21.87 11.74
N SER A 249 8.65 20.99 12.69
CA SER A 249 8.45 19.54 12.51
C SER A 249 6.98 19.17 12.38
N GLU A 250 6.08 19.94 13.01
CA GLU A 250 4.63 19.71 12.97
C GLU A 250 4.07 19.96 11.57
N ALA A 251 4.33 21.14 10.99
CA ALA A 251 3.88 21.46 9.63
C ALA A 251 4.44 20.49 8.58
N LEU A 252 5.73 20.13 8.72
CA LEU A 252 6.34 19.10 7.87
C LEU A 252 5.67 17.73 8.04
N GLY A 253 5.28 17.36 9.26
CA GLY A 253 4.54 16.13 9.53
C GLY A 253 3.17 16.10 8.85
N SER A 254 2.40 17.18 8.99
CA SER A 254 1.10 17.35 8.31
C SER A 254 1.25 17.24 6.79
N PHE A 255 2.25 17.91 6.22
CA PHE A 255 2.52 17.86 4.79
C PHE A 255 2.93 16.46 4.31
N VAL A 256 3.76 15.74 5.09
CA VAL A 256 4.15 14.35 4.78
C VAL A 256 2.91 13.46 4.75
N LEU A 257 2.04 13.53 5.74
CA LEU A 257 0.79 12.75 5.75
C LEU A 257 -0.10 13.10 4.55
N TRP A 258 -0.29 14.38 4.25
CA TRP A 258 -1.06 14.83 3.10
C TRP A 258 -0.49 14.30 1.78
N SER A 259 0.85 14.30 1.64
CA SER A 259 1.54 13.77 0.46
C SER A 259 1.36 12.27 0.33
N LEU A 260 1.51 11.52 1.42
CA LEU A 260 1.29 10.07 1.43
C LEU A 260 -0.16 9.73 1.09
N ASP A 261 -1.13 10.42 1.68
CA ASP A 261 -2.55 10.20 1.40
C ASP A 261 -2.88 10.51 -0.07
N SER A 262 -2.26 11.55 -0.65
CA SER A 262 -2.39 11.89 -2.07
C SER A 262 -1.81 10.80 -3.00
N ILE A 263 -0.63 10.25 -2.67
CA ILE A 263 0.00 9.15 -3.43
C ILE A 263 -0.83 7.86 -3.29
N LEU A 264 -1.38 7.59 -2.11
CA LEU A 264 -2.24 6.42 -1.89
C LEU A 264 -3.58 6.52 -2.63
N ALA A 265 -4.14 7.72 -2.75
CA ALA A 265 -5.32 7.96 -3.58
C ALA A 265 -5.03 7.68 -5.07
N ASP A 266 -3.84 8.10 -5.55
CA ASP A 266 -3.36 7.79 -6.91
C ASP A 266 -3.15 6.28 -7.12
N LEU A 267 -2.57 5.60 -6.11
CA LEU A 267 -2.40 4.15 -6.11
C LEU A 267 -3.75 3.42 -6.24
N ALA A 268 -4.78 3.86 -5.51
CA ALA A 268 -6.11 3.27 -5.58
C ALA A 268 -6.73 3.39 -6.99
N ILE A 269 -6.47 4.49 -7.69
CA ILE A 269 -6.89 4.67 -9.09
C ILE A 269 -6.15 3.69 -10.00
N HIS A 270 -4.84 3.54 -9.83
CA HIS A 270 -4.04 2.57 -10.58
C HIS A 270 -4.52 1.12 -10.39
N GLN A 271 -5.01 0.77 -9.19
CA GLN A 271 -5.56 -0.56 -8.89
C GLN A 271 -7.00 -0.75 -9.39
N GLY A 272 -7.82 0.30 -9.35
CA GLY A 272 -9.21 0.28 -9.83
C GLY A 272 -9.34 0.11 -11.34
N VAL A 273 -8.33 0.50 -12.12
CA VAL A 273 -8.27 0.28 -13.57
C VAL A 273 -8.07 -1.20 -13.94
N VAL A 274 -7.56 -2.04 -13.00
CA VAL A 274 -7.26 -3.46 -13.25
C VAL A 274 -8.49 -4.38 -13.07
N LYS A 275 -9.57 -3.92 -12.43
CA LYS A 275 -10.86 -4.63 -12.37
C LYS A 275 -11.90 -3.81 -13.11
N GLY A 276 -12.20 -4.22 -14.35
CA GLY A 276 -13.12 -3.54 -15.25
C GLY A 276 -14.47 -3.26 -14.59
N ASN A 277 -14.65 -2.02 -14.12
CA ASN A 277 -15.96 -1.44 -13.84
C ASN A 277 -15.93 0.02 -14.29
N LYS A 278 -16.70 0.29 -15.35
CA LYS A 278 -16.88 1.62 -15.93
C LYS A 278 -17.56 2.57 -14.93
N LYS A 279 -16.99 3.77 -14.83
CA LYS A 279 -17.57 5.06 -14.37
C LYS A 279 -18.08 5.13 -12.93
N VAL A 280 -17.30 5.82 -12.09
CA VAL A 280 -17.84 6.91 -11.26
C VAL A 280 -17.08 8.17 -11.64
N VAL A 281 -17.80 9.14 -12.19
CA VAL A 281 -17.32 10.52 -12.32
C VAL A 281 -17.32 11.10 -10.91
N GLN A 282 -16.18 11.05 -10.25
CA GLN A 282 -15.91 11.93 -9.13
C GLN A 282 -14.86 12.93 -9.61
N GLN A 283 -15.28 14.19 -9.71
CA GLN A 283 -14.43 15.32 -10.05
C GLN A 283 -13.20 15.29 -9.14
N GLN A 284 -12.04 14.93 -9.70
CA GLN A 284 -10.77 15.14 -9.03
C GLN A 284 -10.47 16.64 -9.04
N PRO A 285 -10.13 17.26 -7.89
CA PRO A 285 -9.48 18.57 -7.91
C PRO A 285 -8.21 18.43 -8.74
N SER A 286 -8.05 19.33 -9.72
CA SER A 286 -6.95 19.44 -10.69
C SER A 286 -5.70 18.62 -10.36
N ALA A 287 -5.35 17.69 -11.25
CA ALA A 287 -4.15 16.87 -11.20
C ALA A 287 -2.90 17.67 -10.83
N LYS A 288 -2.55 17.66 -9.53
CA LYS A 288 -1.21 18.03 -9.09
C LYS A 288 -0.26 16.99 -9.68
N SER A 289 0.84 17.45 -10.27
CA SER A 289 1.81 16.53 -10.85
C SER A 289 2.32 15.58 -9.77
N GLN A 290 2.09 14.27 -9.93
CA GLN A 290 2.57 13.26 -8.96
C GLN A 290 4.07 13.39 -8.74
N VAL A 291 4.81 13.71 -9.80
CA VAL A 291 6.25 14.00 -9.75
C VAL A 291 6.57 15.06 -8.71
N ALA A 292 5.81 16.15 -8.67
CA ALA A 292 6.01 17.24 -7.73
C ALA A 292 5.79 16.81 -6.27
N ILE A 293 4.77 15.99 -6.01
CA ILE A 293 4.53 15.44 -4.67
C ILE A 293 5.71 14.55 -4.24
N PHE A 294 6.17 13.66 -5.12
CA PHE A 294 7.34 12.82 -4.82
C PHE A 294 8.63 13.63 -4.62
N VAL A 295 8.86 14.69 -5.41
CA VAL A 295 10.03 15.59 -5.26
C VAL A 295 9.98 16.28 -3.90
N ALA A 296 8.87 16.95 -3.57
CA ALA A 296 8.71 17.67 -2.31
C ALA A 296 8.82 16.73 -1.11
N LEU A 297 8.13 15.58 -1.16
CA LEU A 297 8.16 14.57 -0.11
C LEU A 297 9.58 14.02 0.12
N ALA A 298 10.32 13.71 -0.94
CA ALA A 298 11.70 13.23 -0.83
C ALA A 298 12.63 14.28 -0.21
N MET A 299 12.52 15.55 -0.63
CA MET A 299 13.32 16.64 -0.06
C MET A 299 13.04 16.84 1.43
N ILE A 300 11.76 16.81 1.82
CA ILE A 300 11.35 16.97 3.23
C ILE A 300 11.87 15.83 4.10
N ILE A 301 11.65 14.57 3.69
CA ILE A 301 12.07 13.41 4.47
C ILE A 301 13.60 13.35 4.56
N ARG A 302 14.33 13.63 3.47
CA ARG A 302 15.81 13.67 3.51
C ARG A 302 16.33 14.80 4.40
N ARG A 303 15.65 15.94 4.46
CA ARG A 303 16.09 17.10 5.25
C ARG A 303 15.78 16.96 6.74
N LYS A 304 14.58 16.49 7.09
CA LYS A 304 14.14 16.27 8.48
C LYS A 304 13.55 14.87 8.65
N PRO A 305 14.39 13.82 8.64
CA PRO A 305 13.93 12.44 8.75
C PRO A 305 13.19 12.15 10.05
N ASP A 306 13.48 12.90 11.12
CA ASP A 306 12.79 12.78 12.43
C ASP A 306 11.28 12.99 12.38
N VAL A 307 10.77 13.70 11.37
CA VAL A 307 9.32 13.86 11.16
C VAL A 307 8.64 12.49 11.01
N MET A 308 9.31 11.51 10.38
CA MET A 308 8.77 10.16 10.24
C MET A 308 8.62 9.43 11.58
N ILE A 309 9.40 9.80 12.60
CA ILE A 309 9.30 9.20 13.94
C ILE A 309 8.03 9.67 14.62
N SER A 310 7.70 10.96 14.56
CA SER A 310 6.43 11.47 15.09
C SER A 310 5.21 10.87 14.37
N LEU A 311 5.36 10.49 13.10
CA LEU A 311 4.30 9.86 12.31
C LEU A 311 4.20 8.34 12.49
N LEU A 312 5.18 7.72 13.15
CA LEU A 312 5.27 6.26 13.31
C LEU A 312 4.02 5.65 13.97
N PRO A 313 3.44 6.20 15.05
CA PRO A 313 2.21 5.66 15.65
C PRO A 313 1.05 5.65 14.66
N ILE A 314 0.86 6.75 13.93
CA ILE A 314 -0.20 6.90 12.91
C ILE A 314 -0.03 5.84 11.81
N MET A 315 1.20 5.60 11.37
CA MET A 315 1.51 4.58 10.35
C MET A 315 1.28 3.15 10.85
N LYS A 316 1.52 2.88 12.13
CA LYS A 316 1.30 1.56 12.73
C LYS A 316 -0.17 1.27 13.01
N GLU A 317 -0.94 2.25 13.45
CA GLU A 317 -2.33 2.05 13.85
C GLU A 317 -3.30 2.13 12.66
N SER A 318 -2.97 2.94 11.66
CA SER A 318 -3.89 3.14 10.54
C SER A 318 -3.74 2.08 9.46
N GLN A 319 -4.83 1.35 9.21
CA GLN A 319 -4.93 0.38 8.10
C GLN A 319 -4.67 1.04 6.73
N LYS A 320 -4.77 2.37 6.63
CA LYS A 320 -4.48 3.12 5.40
C LYS A 320 -3.03 2.97 4.94
N TYR A 321 -2.08 2.80 5.85
CA TYR A 321 -0.66 2.64 5.53
C TYR A 321 -0.20 1.18 5.51
N GLN A 322 -1.05 0.26 5.97
CA GLN A 322 -0.76 -1.18 5.96
C GLN A 322 -1.25 -1.84 4.67
N GLY A 323 -0.47 -2.79 4.15
CA GLY A 323 -0.83 -3.56 2.95
C GLY A 323 0.39 -3.93 2.11
N GLN A 324 0.30 -5.06 1.42
CA GLN A 324 1.38 -5.55 0.54
C GLN A 324 1.56 -4.66 -0.69
N ASP A 325 0.48 -4.06 -1.17
CA ASP A 325 0.46 -3.15 -2.31
C ASP A 325 1.11 -1.78 -1.99
N LYS A 326 1.10 -1.39 -0.71
CA LYS A 326 1.66 -0.12 -0.21
C LYS A 326 3.13 -0.26 0.19
N LEU A 327 3.58 -1.48 0.44
CA LEU A 327 4.94 -1.77 0.90
C LEU A 327 6.04 -1.12 0.03
N PRO A 328 5.99 -1.12 -1.33
CA PRO A 328 7.01 -0.43 -2.14
C PRO A 328 7.12 1.08 -1.84
N LEU A 329 5.99 1.75 -1.55
CA LEU A 329 5.99 3.15 -1.15
C LEU A 329 6.61 3.32 0.24
N ILE A 330 6.26 2.47 1.20
CA ILE A 330 6.83 2.52 2.56
C ILE A 330 8.34 2.30 2.53
N ILE A 331 8.83 1.34 1.73
CA ILE A 331 10.27 1.13 1.54
C ILE A 331 10.92 2.37 0.94
N TRP A 332 10.33 2.98 -0.08
CA TRP A 332 10.87 4.19 -0.68
C TRP A 332 10.93 5.35 0.33
N VAL A 333 9.90 5.55 1.14
CA VAL A 333 9.86 6.55 2.22
C VAL A 333 10.98 6.33 3.24
N ILE A 334 11.16 5.09 3.71
CA ILE A 334 12.23 4.76 4.65
C ILE A 334 13.61 4.91 3.98
N ALA A 335 13.72 4.59 2.69
CA ALA A 335 14.93 4.82 1.93
C ALA A 335 15.27 6.32 1.87
N GLN A 336 14.29 7.22 1.67
CA GLN A 336 14.51 8.66 1.77
C GLN A 336 14.97 9.07 3.17
N ALA A 337 14.36 8.54 4.23
CA ALA A 337 14.76 8.85 5.59
C ALA A 337 16.20 8.41 5.88
N SER A 338 16.59 7.23 5.40
CA SER A 338 17.95 6.70 5.55
C SER A 338 19.02 7.52 4.81
N GLN A 339 18.65 8.23 3.73
CA GLN A 339 19.57 9.14 3.04
C GLN A 339 19.83 10.42 3.83
N GLY A 340 18.88 10.86 4.66
CA GLY A 340 19.04 12.00 5.57
C GLY A 340 19.74 11.62 6.87
N ASP A 341 19.33 10.50 7.47
CA ASP A 341 19.88 9.97 8.71
C ASP A 341 19.75 8.43 8.73
N LEU A 342 20.89 7.74 8.70
CA LEU A 342 20.94 6.26 8.72
C LEU A 342 20.28 5.67 9.96
N VAL A 343 20.39 6.34 11.10
CA VAL A 343 19.87 5.87 12.38
C VAL A 343 18.34 5.96 12.38
N VAL A 344 17.78 7.06 11.85
CA VAL A 344 16.32 7.16 11.62
C VAL A 344 15.86 6.08 10.65
N GLY A 345 16.57 5.91 9.53
CA GLY A 345 16.25 4.89 8.53
C GLY A 345 16.20 3.48 9.12
N LEU A 346 17.20 3.11 9.93
CA LEU A 346 17.24 1.81 10.61
C LEU A 346 16.11 1.68 11.63
N TYR A 347 15.85 2.72 12.43
CA TYR A 347 14.76 2.71 13.41
C TYR A 347 13.39 2.48 12.76
N LEU A 348 13.12 3.15 11.62
CA LEU A 348 11.88 2.95 10.85
C LEU A 348 11.81 1.54 10.24
N TRP A 349 12.92 1.02 9.71
CA TRP A 349 12.98 -0.35 9.19
C TRP A 349 12.66 -1.37 10.28
N VAL A 350 13.28 -1.24 11.46
CA VAL A 350 13.02 -2.10 12.62
C VAL A 350 11.57 -1.98 13.10
N SER A 351 11.01 -0.77 13.06
CA SER A 351 9.69 -0.50 13.62
C SER A 351 8.53 -0.89 12.69
N LEU A 352 8.70 -0.74 11.37
CA LEU A 352 7.62 -0.93 10.38
C LEU A 352 7.79 -2.20 9.55
N LEU A 353 9.02 -2.56 9.20
CA LEU A 353 9.27 -3.61 8.20
C LEU A 353 9.67 -4.94 8.84
N LEU A 354 10.51 -4.92 9.88
CA LEU A 354 10.94 -6.14 10.56
C LEU A 354 9.77 -6.98 11.10
N PRO A 355 8.72 -6.42 11.73
CA PRO A 355 7.58 -7.21 12.19
C PRO A 355 6.84 -7.93 11.05
N MET A 356 6.87 -7.40 9.83
CA MET A 356 6.26 -8.05 8.66
C MET A 356 6.96 -9.34 8.26
N LEU A 357 8.22 -9.52 8.67
CA LEU A 357 8.99 -10.74 8.43
C LEU A 357 8.60 -11.87 9.39
N CYS A 358 7.85 -11.56 10.46
CA CYS A 358 7.44 -12.48 11.50
C CYS A 358 5.94 -12.76 11.44
N GLY A 359 5.55 -13.98 11.07
CA GLY A 359 4.15 -14.38 11.06
C GLY A 359 3.93 -15.79 10.50
N LYS A 360 2.80 -16.40 10.89
CA LYS A 360 2.33 -17.70 10.36
C LYS A 360 1.99 -17.61 8.86
N SER A 361 1.61 -16.42 8.40
CA SER A 361 1.56 -16.05 6.98
C SER A 361 2.94 -15.52 6.60
N SER A 362 3.75 -16.36 5.97
CA SER A 362 5.08 -15.94 5.52
C SER A 362 4.97 -14.72 4.62
N CYS A 363 5.71 -13.64 4.95
CA CYS A 363 5.94 -12.53 4.02
C CYS A 363 6.29 -13.08 2.64
N ASN A 364 5.60 -12.60 1.60
CA ASN A 364 5.85 -13.11 0.25
C ASN A 364 7.31 -12.86 -0.15
N PRO A 365 7.89 -13.67 -1.06
CA PRO A 365 9.30 -13.57 -1.40
C PRO A 365 9.74 -12.18 -1.89
N GLN A 366 8.89 -11.47 -2.64
CA GLN A 366 9.19 -10.13 -3.17
C GLN A 366 9.25 -9.09 -2.05
N SER A 367 8.27 -9.09 -1.15
CA SER A 367 8.24 -8.20 0.01
C SER A 367 9.43 -8.43 0.93
N ARG A 368 9.78 -9.71 1.18
CA ARG A 368 10.98 -10.06 1.95
C ARG A 368 12.26 -9.56 1.27
N ASP A 369 12.35 -9.73 -0.05
CA ASP A 369 13.49 -9.27 -0.83
C ASP A 369 13.67 -7.75 -0.73
N LEU A 370 12.61 -6.97 -0.91
CA LEU A 370 12.69 -5.51 -0.82
C LEU A 370 13.04 -5.01 0.60
N ILE A 371 12.48 -5.64 1.64
CA ILE A 371 12.80 -5.34 3.04
C ILE A 371 14.29 -5.59 3.30
N LEU A 372 14.84 -6.70 2.79
CA LEU A 372 16.27 -7.02 2.88
C LEU A 372 17.15 -6.01 2.11
N GLN A 373 16.78 -5.69 0.87
CA GLN A 373 17.53 -4.72 0.06
C GLN A 373 17.69 -3.36 0.76
N LEU A 374 16.66 -2.92 1.50
CA LEU A 374 16.71 -1.67 2.24
C LEU A 374 17.71 -1.71 3.41
N VAL A 375 17.68 -2.75 4.25
CA VAL A 375 18.63 -2.84 5.39
C VAL A 375 20.06 -3.10 4.93
N GLU A 376 20.25 -3.87 3.87
CA GLU A 376 21.55 -4.06 3.24
C GLU A 376 22.12 -2.74 2.74
N ARG A 377 21.30 -1.89 2.12
CA ARG A 377 21.72 -0.55 1.71
C ARG A 377 22.13 0.30 2.91
N ILE A 378 21.36 0.29 4.00
CA ILE A 378 21.68 1.05 5.22
C ILE A 378 23.04 0.62 5.78
N ILE A 379 23.30 -0.68 5.85
CA ILE A 379 24.56 -1.25 6.40
C ILE A 379 25.73 -1.07 5.44
N ALA A 380 25.50 -1.13 4.14
CA ALA A 380 26.52 -0.90 3.11
C ALA A 380 26.89 0.59 2.95
N TYR A 381 26.17 1.51 3.60
CA TYR A 381 26.48 2.93 3.52
C TYR A 381 27.88 3.23 4.08
N PRO A 382 28.68 4.12 3.45
CA PRO A 382 30.00 4.47 3.94
C PRO A 382 29.98 4.93 5.41
N LYS A 383 30.77 4.28 6.27
CA LYS A 383 30.78 4.53 7.73
C LYS A 383 29.46 4.22 8.45
N ALA A 384 28.59 3.37 7.90
CA ALA A 384 27.34 2.97 8.55
C ALA A 384 27.55 2.44 9.97
N ARG A 385 28.47 1.48 10.16
CA ARG A 385 28.72 0.85 11.47
C ARG A 385 28.98 1.87 12.59
N PRO A 386 29.99 2.76 12.53
CA PRO A 386 30.20 3.74 13.61
C PRO A 386 29.03 4.72 13.77
N ILE A 387 28.35 5.13 12.69
CA ILE A 387 27.18 6.02 12.77
C ILE A 387 26.05 5.33 13.55
N LEU A 388 25.72 4.09 13.20
CA LEU A 388 24.65 3.32 13.82
C LEU A 388 24.94 2.96 15.28
N LEU A 389 26.19 2.64 15.62
CA LEU A 389 26.59 2.35 17.01
C LEU A 389 26.51 3.61 17.88
N ASN A 390 26.96 4.75 17.37
CA ASN A 390 26.85 6.03 18.09
C ASN A 390 25.38 6.49 18.24
N GLY A 391 24.53 6.13 17.28
CA GLY A 391 23.10 6.42 17.28
C GLY A 391 22.20 5.35 17.90
N ALA A 392 22.75 4.29 18.49
CA ALA A 392 21.98 3.11 18.89
C ALA A 392 20.88 3.38 19.93
N VAL A 393 21.01 4.49 20.68
CA VAL A 393 19.99 4.99 21.61
C VAL A 393 19.62 6.42 21.23
N ARG A 394 18.35 6.67 20.98
CA ARG A 394 17.80 7.98 20.58
C ARG A 394 16.72 8.42 21.55
N LYS A 395 16.91 9.56 22.20
CA LYS A 395 15.95 10.13 23.18
C LYS A 395 15.48 9.10 24.23
N GLY A 396 16.37 8.19 24.64
CA GLY A 396 16.08 7.11 25.60
C GLY A 396 15.54 5.81 24.98
N GLU A 397 15.13 5.81 23.71
CA GLU A 397 14.67 4.62 23.00
C GLU A 397 15.79 3.95 22.21
N ARG A 398 15.77 2.61 22.15
CA ARG A 398 16.76 1.85 21.38
C ARG A 398 16.33 1.71 19.93
N VAL A 399 17.29 1.88 19.03
CA VAL A 399 17.07 1.69 17.58
C VAL A 399 16.66 0.27 17.27
N VAL A 400 17.36 -0.70 17.89
CA VAL A 400 17.01 -2.12 17.86
C VAL A 400 16.62 -2.54 19.28
N PRO A 401 15.32 -2.60 19.64
CA PRO A 401 14.88 -3.04 20.96
C PRO A 401 15.07 -4.56 21.15
N PRO A 402 15.02 -5.07 22.40
CA PRO A 402 15.18 -6.50 22.69
C PRO A 402 14.26 -7.43 21.89
N SER A 403 13.00 -7.03 21.67
CA SER A 403 12.04 -7.80 20.86
C SER A 403 12.43 -7.90 19.39
N ALA A 404 13.01 -6.82 18.84
CA ALA A 404 13.57 -6.82 17.49
C ALA A 404 14.83 -7.70 17.41
N LEU A 405 15.67 -7.73 18.44
CA LEU A 405 16.83 -8.61 18.50
C LEU A 405 16.42 -10.09 18.54
N ASP A 406 15.43 -10.48 19.35
CA ASP A 406 14.89 -11.85 19.34
C ASP A 406 14.36 -12.24 17.95
N THR A 407 13.63 -11.31 17.32
CA THR A 407 13.15 -11.50 15.95
C THR A 407 14.31 -11.70 14.96
N LEU A 408 15.32 -10.83 14.99
CA LEU A 408 16.51 -10.90 14.13
C LEU A 408 17.27 -12.21 14.34
N LEU A 409 17.41 -12.66 15.58
CA LEU A 409 18.01 -13.94 15.94
C LEU A 409 17.24 -15.10 15.27
N ARG A 410 15.91 -15.15 15.42
CA ARG A 410 15.07 -16.24 14.88
C ARG A 410 15.03 -16.27 13.35
N ILE A 411 14.99 -15.12 12.68
CA ILE A 411 14.98 -15.08 11.20
C ILE A 411 16.34 -15.40 10.59
N THR A 412 17.42 -15.15 11.33
CA THR A 412 18.81 -15.41 10.88
C THR A 412 19.17 -16.88 11.05
N PHE A 413 18.71 -17.51 12.14
CA PHE A 413 18.99 -18.91 12.46
C PHE A 413 17.71 -19.76 12.48
N PRO A 414 16.97 -19.86 11.35
CA PRO A 414 15.81 -20.73 11.30
C PRO A 414 16.23 -22.21 11.31
N PRO A 415 15.30 -23.13 11.64
CA PRO A 415 15.53 -24.57 11.51
C PRO A 415 16.01 -24.93 10.09
N PRO A 416 16.83 -25.99 9.91
CA PRO A 416 17.36 -26.37 8.59
C PRO A 416 16.29 -26.50 7.49
N SER A 417 15.10 -27.01 7.84
CA SER A 417 13.96 -27.16 6.94
C SER A 417 13.32 -25.84 6.47
N ALA A 418 13.53 -24.75 7.19
CA ALA A 418 12.96 -23.43 6.91
C ALA A 418 13.97 -22.46 6.27
N ARG A 419 15.20 -22.91 5.99
CA ARG A 419 16.22 -22.09 5.33
C ARG A 419 15.81 -21.76 3.91
N VAL A 420 16.01 -20.50 3.53
CA VAL A 420 15.74 -19.96 2.19
C VAL A 420 16.93 -19.11 1.75
N LYS A 421 17.00 -18.72 0.47
CA LYS A 421 18.06 -17.81 -0.02
C LYS A 421 18.17 -16.51 0.79
N ALA A 422 17.05 -16.02 1.32
CA ALA A 422 17.03 -14.85 2.18
C ALA A 422 17.75 -15.04 3.53
N THR A 423 17.90 -16.28 4.02
CA THR A 423 18.57 -16.60 5.28
C THR A 423 20.05 -16.19 5.26
N GLU A 424 20.75 -16.44 4.16
CA GLU A 424 22.16 -16.04 3.99
C GLU A 424 22.31 -14.50 4.02
N ARG A 425 21.35 -13.79 3.43
CA ARG A 425 21.32 -12.32 3.44
C ARG A 425 21.06 -11.77 4.84
N PHE A 426 20.14 -12.38 5.60
CA PHE A 426 19.96 -12.05 7.02
C PHE A 426 21.24 -12.30 7.83
N ALA A 427 21.93 -13.42 7.61
CA ALA A 427 23.20 -13.72 8.27
C ALA A 427 24.29 -12.68 7.97
N ALA A 428 24.29 -12.09 6.77
CA ALA A 428 25.25 -11.03 6.42
C ALA A 428 24.98 -9.70 7.15
N VAL A 429 23.71 -9.31 7.34
CA VAL A 429 23.35 -8.06 8.03
C VAL A 429 23.29 -8.19 9.55
N TYR A 430 23.02 -9.39 10.05
CA TYR A 430 22.78 -9.68 11.46
C TYR A 430 23.90 -9.21 12.41
N PRO A 431 25.20 -9.42 12.14
CA PRO A 431 26.26 -9.00 13.07
C PRO A 431 26.20 -7.51 13.40
N THR A 432 26.00 -6.66 12.39
CA THR A 432 25.89 -5.20 12.59
C THR A 432 24.65 -4.85 13.40
N LEU A 433 23.50 -5.48 13.09
CA LEU A 433 22.25 -5.23 13.81
C LEU A 433 22.31 -5.70 15.27
N LYS A 434 22.99 -6.83 15.53
CA LYS A 434 23.27 -7.33 16.88
C LYS A 434 24.13 -6.34 17.65
N GLU A 435 25.22 -5.85 17.08
CA GLU A 435 26.06 -4.84 17.74
C GLU A 435 25.28 -3.57 18.08
N VAL A 436 24.42 -3.08 17.17
CA VAL A 436 23.55 -1.93 17.44
C VAL A 436 22.55 -2.21 18.56
N ALA A 437 21.97 -3.42 18.61
CA ALA A 437 21.05 -3.81 19.68
C ALA A 437 21.73 -3.85 21.07
N LEU A 438 22.97 -4.36 21.10
CA LEU A 438 23.77 -4.52 22.32
C LEU A 438 24.58 -3.27 22.70
N ALA A 439 24.57 -2.23 21.86
CA ALA A 439 25.35 -1.02 22.08
C ALA A 439 24.94 -0.29 23.38
N GLY A 440 25.93 0.27 24.06
CA GLY A 440 25.76 1.03 25.29
C GLY A 440 27.04 1.03 26.12
N SER A 441 27.16 1.98 27.04
CA SER A 441 28.32 2.04 27.94
C SER A 441 28.33 0.82 28.87
N PRO A 442 29.43 0.04 28.93
CA PRO A 442 29.53 -1.10 29.83
C PRO A 442 29.28 -0.71 31.28
N GLY A 443 28.54 -1.54 32.02
CA GLY A 443 28.23 -1.30 33.43
C GLY A 443 27.20 -0.18 33.72
N SER A 444 26.69 0.53 32.71
CA SER A 444 25.65 1.54 32.90
C SER A 444 24.33 0.91 33.37
N LYS A 445 23.50 1.67 34.10
CA LYS A 445 22.17 1.22 34.55
C LYS A 445 21.31 0.74 33.38
N ALA A 446 21.34 1.48 32.27
CA ALA A 446 20.59 1.14 31.06
C ALA A 446 21.08 -0.17 30.40
N THR A 447 22.39 -0.39 30.35
CA THR A 447 22.98 -1.65 29.82
C THR A 447 22.65 -2.83 30.74
N LYS A 448 22.69 -2.64 32.06
CA LYS A 448 22.30 -3.68 33.04
C LYS A 448 20.85 -4.10 32.91
N GLN A 449 19.94 -3.14 32.73
CA GLN A 449 18.52 -3.41 32.50
C GLN A 449 18.29 -4.08 31.14
N LEU A 450 19.01 -3.64 30.10
CA LEU A 450 18.96 -4.29 28.79
C LEU A 450 19.35 -5.77 28.88
N ALA A 451 20.45 -6.08 29.56
CA ALA A 451 20.92 -7.45 29.75
C ALA A 451 19.87 -8.35 30.40
N GLN A 452 19.16 -7.87 31.42
CA GLN A 452 18.06 -8.61 32.05
C GLN A 452 16.89 -8.87 31.09
N GLN A 453 16.52 -7.87 30.28
CA GLN A 453 15.44 -8.02 29.29
C GLN A 453 15.80 -9.01 28.19
N ILE A 454 17.05 -9.00 27.71
CA ILE A 454 17.52 -9.88 26.65
C ILE A 454 17.66 -11.32 27.14
N LEU A 455 18.16 -11.52 28.37
CA LEU A 455 18.45 -12.84 28.93
C LEU A 455 17.25 -13.79 28.81
N SER A 456 16.03 -13.32 29.09
CA SER A 456 14.82 -14.14 29.08
C SER A 456 14.56 -14.88 27.77
N PHE A 457 14.74 -14.21 26.62
CA PHE A 457 14.53 -14.87 25.33
C PHE A 457 15.78 -15.62 24.87
N ALA A 458 16.97 -15.13 25.24
CA ALA A 458 18.23 -15.76 24.86
C ALA A 458 18.40 -17.14 25.53
N ILE A 459 18.02 -17.31 26.80
CA ILE A 459 18.02 -18.63 27.47
C ILE A 459 17.09 -19.61 26.74
N LYS A 460 15.88 -19.16 26.39
CA LYS A 460 14.91 -19.99 25.66
C LYS A 460 15.47 -20.44 24.31
N ALA A 461 16.02 -19.51 23.54
CA ALA A 461 16.63 -19.81 22.23
C ALA A 461 17.88 -20.70 22.35
N ALA A 462 18.67 -20.56 23.43
CA ALA A 462 19.82 -21.40 23.72
C ALA A 462 19.42 -22.86 23.99
N GLY A 463 18.24 -23.10 24.58
CA GLY A 463 17.70 -24.43 24.83
C GLY A 463 17.00 -25.10 23.64
N GLU A 464 16.88 -24.43 22.49
CA GLU A 464 16.23 -25.01 21.30
C GLU A 464 17.15 -26.02 20.59
N ALA A 465 16.57 -27.02 19.92
CA ALA A 465 17.31 -28.09 19.24
C ALA A 465 18.12 -27.63 18.00
N ASN A 466 18.02 -26.36 17.61
CA ASN A 466 18.76 -25.80 16.47
C ASN A 466 20.16 -25.37 16.92
N SER A 467 21.19 -26.12 16.52
CA SER A 467 22.58 -25.89 16.94
C SER A 467 23.10 -24.49 16.63
N ASP A 468 22.77 -23.90 15.48
CA ASP A 468 23.29 -22.58 15.10
C ASP A 468 22.63 -21.46 15.92
N LEU A 469 21.31 -21.58 16.12
CA LEU A 469 20.55 -20.68 16.99
C LEU A 469 21.02 -20.78 18.44
N SER A 470 21.18 -22.01 18.93
CA SER A 470 21.58 -22.29 20.31
C SER A 470 22.97 -21.70 20.61
N LYS A 471 23.91 -21.85 19.67
CA LYS A 471 25.25 -21.27 19.79
C LYS A 471 25.22 -19.74 19.87
N GLU A 472 24.56 -19.08 18.91
CA GLU A 472 24.49 -17.61 18.91
C GLU A 472 23.72 -17.08 20.14
N ALA A 473 22.63 -17.75 20.54
CA ALA A 473 21.88 -17.39 21.75
C ALA A 473 22.73 -17.55 23.01
N SER A 474 23.58 -18.59 23.09
CA SER A 474 24.51 -18.78 24.19
C SER A 474 25.53 -17.65 24.28
N ASP A 475 26.05 -17.16 23.16
CA ASP A 475 26.96 -16.00 23.12
C ASP A 475 26.26 -14.73 23.68
N ILE A 476 24.99 -14.53 23.34
CA ILE A 476 24.17 -13.43 23.89
C ILE A 476 23.94 -13.62 25.40
N VAL A 477 23.66 -14.84 25.86
CA VAL A 477 23.53 -15.14 27.31
C VAL A 477 24.83 -14.80 28.05
N MET A 478 25.98 -15.19 27.51
CA MET A 478 27.28 -14.87 28.09
C MET A 478 27.53 -13.36 28.15
N TRP A 479 27.13 -12.62 27.10
CA TRP A 479 27.16 -11.17 27.12
C TRP A 479 26.28 -10.60 28.24
N CYS A 480 25.04 -11.08 28.40
CA CYS A 480 24.13 -10.61 29.46
C CYS A 480 24.72 -10.81 30.87
N LEU A 481 25.27 -12.01 31.13
CA LEU A 481 25.91 -12.33 32.40
C LEU A 481 27.11 -11.41 32.71
N ALA A 482 27.91 -11.10 31.68
CA ALA A 482 29.05 -10.19 31.83
C ALA A 482 28.62 -8.75 32.11
N GLN A 483 27.46 -8.31 31.62
CA GLN A 483 26.97 -6.94 31.84
C GLN A 483 26.29 -6.73 33.20
N ASN A 484 25.63 -7.74 33.75
CA ASN A 484 24.83 -7.59 34.97
C ASN A 484 24.86 -8.85 35.87
N PRO A 485 25.43 -8.78 37.07
CA PRO A 485 25.43 -9.90 38.03
C PRO A 485 24.03 -10.41 38.41
N GLU A 486 23.00 -9.56 38.35
CA GLU A 486 21.62 -9.98 38.63
C GLU A 486 21.09 -10.98 37.59
N CYS A 487 21.69 -11.04 36.39
CA CYS A 487 21.36 -12.04 35.38
C CYS A 487 21.67 -13.47 35.86
N TYR A 488 22.61 -13.68 36.78
CA TYR A 488 22.85 -15.01 37.35
C TYR A 488 21.64 -15.52 38.15
N LYS A 489 20.97 -14.64 38.92
CA LYS A 489 19.77 -15.02 39.68
C LYS A 489 18.62 -15.39 38.73
N GLN A 490 18.44 -14.59 37.68
CA GLN A 490 17.42 -14.83 36.65
C GLN A 490 17.69 -16.10 35.83
N TRP A 491 18.96 -16.44 35.58
CA TRP A 491 19.31 -17.71 34.97
C TRP A 491 18.82 -18.86 35.84
N VAL A 492 19.23 -18.91 37.12
CA VAL A 492 18.89 -20.01 38.04
C VAL A 492 17.38 -20.23 38.09
N SER A 493 16.59 -19.15 38.23
CA SER A 493 15.12 -19.23 38.28
C SER A 493 14.44 -19.64 36.97
N THR A 494 15.14 -19.59 35.84
CA THR A 494 14.59 -19.96 34.52
C THR A 494 14.94 -21.40 34.13
N THR A 495 15.94 -21.99 34.79
CA THR A 495 16.41 -23.36 34.55
C THR A 495 15.87 -24.38 35.55
N GLU A 496 15.38 -23.93 36.70
CA GLU A 496 14.48 -24.69 37.57
C GLU A 496 13.05 -24.68 36.99
#